data_AF-A0A7W7PZH2-F1
#
_entry.id   AF-A0A7W7PZH2-F1
#
_cell.length_a   1.000
_cell.length_b   1.000
_cell.length_c   1.000
_cell.angle_alpha   90.00
_cell.angle_beta   90.00
_cell.angle_gamma   90.00
#
_symmetry.space_group_name_H-M   'P 1'
#
loop_
_entity.id
_entity.type
_entity.pdbx_description
1 polymer ?
#
loop_
_entity_poly.entity_id
_entity_poly.type
_entity_poly.pdbx_seq_one_letter_code
_entity_poly.pdbx_strand_id
1 'polypeptide(L)'
;MREWVPVPGTAKARLVEAAIHHFETAGYDGVNVTELAAKADVTTGSLYHHFESKLGLYLVVREEMERRVVDRMAGAAAAADKPVSAALLVAFDAAVHFGVCRILAEPLPVPREDPIATTLRSLLPKRLRAAPEIFAASWRAALRAVVDGVPSATARASLSYLLDGAVRSPARR
;
A
#
# COMPACT_ATOMS: atom_id res chain seq x y z
N MET A 1 -1.03 18.16 -12.10
CA MET A 1 -1.42 17.09 -11.16
C MET A 1 -1.21 17.65 -9.76
N ARG A 2 -2.28 17.78 -8.96
CA ARG A 2 -2.24 18.55 -7.70
C ARG A 2 -1.30 17.87 -6.71
N GLU A 3 -0.31 18.63 -6.26
CA GLU A 3 0.62 18.33 -5.17
C GLU A 3 -0.20 18.10 -3.90
N TRP A 4 -0.55 16.84 -3.62
CA TRP A 4 -1.31 16.47 -2.43
C TRP A 4 -0.34 16.28 -1.28
N VAL A 5 0.12 17.40 -0.74
CA VAL A 5 0.56 17.46 0.66
C VAL A 5 -0.47 18.34 1.35
N PRO A 6 -1.39 17.77 2.15
CA PRO A 6 -2.28 18.58 2.95
C PRO A 6 -1.43 19.51 3.81
N VAL A 7 -1.67 20.82 3.71
CA VAL A 7 -0.94 21.78 4.53
C VAL A 7 -1.15 21.38 6.00
N PRO A 8 -0.06 21.14 6.77
CA PRO A 8 -0.17 20.74 8.16
C PRO A 8 -1.09 21.68 8.94
N GLY A 9 -1.93 21.11 9.80
CA GLY A 9 -2.90 21.87 10.61
C GLY A 9 -4.23 22.18 9.94
N THR A 10 -4.40 21.96 8.63
CA THR A 10 -5.71 22.12 7.97
C THR A 10 -6.71 21.02 8.38
N ALA A 11 -8.01 21.33 8.34
CA ALA A 11 -9.09 20.37 8.57
C ALA A 11 -8.95 19.12 7.69
N LYS A 12 -8.56 19.33 6.44
CA LYS A 12 -8.27 18.29 5.46
C LYS A 12 -7.08 17.41 5.86
N ALA A 13 -6.00 17.98 6.39
CA ALA A 13 -4.87 17.21 6.91
C ALA A 13 -5.28 16.34 8.10
N ARG A 14 -6.03 16.91 9.06
CA ARG A 14 -6.54 16.16 10.23
C ARG A 14 -7.48 15.02 9.81
N LEU A 15 -8.34 15.25 8.81
CA LEU A 15 -9.21 14.21 8.26
C LEU A 15 -8.42 13.06 7.63
N VAL A 16 -7.35 13.35 6.88
CA VAL A 16 -6.49 12.31 6.28
C VAL A 16 -5.77 11.51 7.36
N GLU A 17 -5.23 12.19 8.38
CA GLU A 17 -4.54 11.53 9.50
C GLU A 17 -5.48 10.62 10.29
N ALA A 18 -6.67 11.11 10.65
CA ALA A 18 -7.70 10.31 11.29
C ALA A 18 -8.12 9.13 10.40
N ALA A 19 -8.27 9.36 9.09
CA ALA A 19 -8.65 8.32 8.15
C ALA A 19 -7.62 7.20 8.05
N ILE A 20 -6.31 7.51 7.99
CA ILE A 20 -5.25 6.50 8.01
C ILE A 20 -5.41 5.60 9.24
N HIS A 21 -5.54 6.20 10.43
CA HIS A 21 -5.69 5.45 11.66
C HIS A 21 -6.95 4.55 11.67
N HIS A 22 -8.10 5.11 11.28
CA HIS A 22 -9.36 4.38 11.29
C HIS A 22 -9.39 3.25 10.25
N PHE A 23 -8.91 3.49 9.02
CA PHE A 23 -8.87 2.46 7.99
C PHE A 23 -7.83 1.37 8.28
N GLU A 24 -6.68 1.70 8.87
CA GLU A 24 -5.73 0.67 9.29
C GLU A 24 -6.30 -0.22 10.40
N THR A 25 -7.05 0.37 11.33
CA THR A 25 -7.59 -0.36 12.49
C THR A 25 -8.81 -1.21 12.12
N ALA A 26 -9.77 -0.63 11.41
CA ALA A 26 -11.08 -1.24 11.18
C ALA A 26 -11.27 -1.80 9.76
N GLY A 27 -10.35 -1.53 8.83
CA GLY A 27 -10.52 -1.82 7.40
C GLY A 27 -11.55 -0.89 6.75
N TYR A 28 -11.70 -0.96 5.42
CA TYR A 28 -12.63 -0.08 4.71
C TYR A 28 -14.07 -0.23 5.24
N ASP A 29 -14.61 -1.44 5.33
CA ASP A 29 -16.01 -1.66 5.70
C ASP A 29 -16.30 -1.27 7.16
N GLY A 30 -15.37 -1.52 8.08
CA GLY A 30 -15.55 -1.28 9.52
C GLY A 30 -15.50 0.18 9.96
N VAL A 31 -15.04 1.12 9.11
CA VAL A 31 -14.93 2.54 9.51
C VAL A 31 -16.28 3.24 9.63
N ASN A 32 -16.51 3.88 10.78
CA ASN A 32 -17.60 4.84 11.01
C ASN A 32 -17.14 6.27 10.67
N VAL A 33 -17.76 6.90 9.66
CA VAL A 33 -17.42 8.25 9.20
C VAL A 33 -17.72 9.35 10.22
N THR A 34 -18.70 9.13 11.10
CA THR A 34 -19.06 10.10 12.15
C THR A 34 -17.99 10.14 13.23
N GLU A 35 -17.50 8.97 13.66
CA GLU A 35 -16.38 8.87 14.63
C GLU A 35 -15.09 9.43 14.04
N LEU A 36 -14.80 9.12 12.76
CA LEU A 36 -13.64 9.65 12.05
C LEU A 36 -13.68 11.18 11.99
N ALA A 37 -14.81 11.77 11.60
CA ALA A 37 -14.97 13.23 11.55
C ALA A 37 -14.79 13.87 12.94
N ALA A 38 -15.40 13.28 13.97
CA ALA A 38 -15.23 13.74 15.35
C ALA A 38 -13.76 13.67 15.80
N LYS A 39 -13.04 12.60 15.46
CA LYS A 39 -11.61 12.44 15.76
C LYS A 39 -10.73 13.48 15.07
N ALA A 40 -11.13 13.93 13.89
CA ALA A 40 -10.46 14.99 13.12
C ALA A 40 -10.86 16.42 13.54
N ASP A 41 -11.72 16.57 14.56
CA ASP A 41 -12.28 17.86 15.01
C ASP A 41 -12.96 18.63 13.86
N VAL A 42 -13.85 17.92 13.15
CA VAL A 42 -14.68 18.46 12.07
C VAL A 42 -16.06 17.82 12.08
N THR A 43 -17.00 18.43 11.35
CA THR A 43 -18.34 17.83 11.15
C THR A 43 -18.32 16.81 10.02
N THR A 44 -19.25 15.84 10.04
CA THR A 44 -19.44 14.91 8.93
C THR A 44 -19.75 15.64 7.61
N GLY A 45 -20.46 16.78 7.68
CA GLY A 45 -20.71 17.64 6.53
C GLY A 45 -19.43 18.22 5.91
N SER A 46 -18.46 18.64 6.74
CA SER A 46 -17.14 19.09 6.27
C SER A 46 -16.34 17.95 5.62
N LEU A 47 -16.42 16.73 6.16
CA LEU A 47 -15.80 15.56 5.54
C LEU A 47 -16.37 15.32 4.13
N TYR A 48 -17.70 15.26 3.98
CA TYR A 48 -18.32 15.05 2.68
C TYR A 48 -18.09 16.22 1.72
N HIS A 49 -17.96 17.45 2.21
CA HIS A 49 -17.58 18.58 1.38
C HIS A 49 -16.17 18.42 0.78
N HIS A 50 -15.23 17.84 1.52
CA HIS A 50 -13.85 17.66 1.06
C HIS A 50 -13.61 16.42 0.22
N PHE A 51 -14.35 15.34 0.48
CA PHE A 51 -14.06 14.01 -0.07
C PHE A 51 -15.23 13.34 -0.78
N GLU A 52 -16.40 13.98 -0.79
CA GLU A 52 -17.67 13.52 -1.41
C GLU A 52 -18.26 12.25 -0.78
N SER A 53 -17.45 11.29 -0.35
CA SER A 53 -17.86 10.02 0.23
C SER A 53 -16.78 9.38 1.09
N LYS A 54 -17.13 8.33 1.84
CA LYS A 54 -16.18 7.44 2.53
C LYS A 54 -15.19 6.82 1.54
N LEU A 55 -15.68 6.43 0.37
CA LEU A 55 -14.86 5.88 -0.71
C LEU A 55 -13.85 6.92 -1.22
N GLY A 56 -14.29 8.16 -1.45
CA GLY A 56 -13.41 9.24 -1.89
C GLY A 56 -12.29 9.51 -0.87
N LEU A 57 -12.62 9.55 0.42
CA LEU A 57 -11.61 9.68 1.48
C LEU A 57 -10.64 8.50 1.51
N TYR A 58 -11.15 7.27 1.40
CA TYR A 58 -10.32 6.06 1.39
C TYR A 58 -9.35 6.03 0.20
N LEU A 59 -9.84 6.35 -1.01
CA LEU A 59 -9.01 6.39 -2.21
C LEU A 59 -7.89 7.42 -2.08
N VAL A 60 -8.19 8.62 -1.59
CA VAL A 60 -7.18 9.64 -1.35
C VAL A 60 -6.09 9.17 -0.38
N VAL A 61 -6.48 8.56 0.74
CA VAL A 61 -5.54 8.03 1.73
C VAL A 61 -4.68 6.92 1.11
N ARG A 62 -5.32 5.99 0.42
CA ARG A 62 -4.66 4.82 -0.16
C ARG A 62 -3.71 5.20 -1.29
N GLU A 63 -4.11 6.08 -2.19
CA GLU A 63 -3.28 6.57 -3.28
C GLU A 63 -2.01 7.24 -2.75
N GLU A 64 -2.12 8.03 -1.68
CA GLU A 64 -0.96 8.67 -1.05
C GLU A 64 0.00 7.65 -0.41
N MET A 65 -0.53 6.61 0.26
CA MET A 65 0.30 5.54 0.81
C MET A 65 0.98 4.71 -0.28
N GLU A 66 0.25 4.38 -1.34
CA GLU A 66 0.78 3.65 -2.49
C GLU A 66 1.86 4.43 -3.21
N ARG A 67 1.67 5.74 -3.42
CA ARG A 67 2.69 6.61 -4.00
C ARG A 67 3.98 6.57 -3.17
N ARG A 68 3.90 6.72 -1.85
CA ARG A 68 5.08 6.66 -0.96
C ARG A 68 5.81 5.32 -0.99
N VAL A 69 5.06 4.24 -1.17
CA VAL A 69 5.61 2.87 -1.28
C VAL A 69 6.26 2.69 -2.66
N VAL A 70 5.60 3.10 -3.74
CA VAL A 70 6.11 3.04 -5.11
C VAL A 70 7.37 3.88 -5.28
N ASP A 71 7.42 5.08 -4.71
CA ASP A 71 8.60 5.93 -4.75
C ASP A 71 9.82 5.22 -4.13
N ARG A 72 9.61 4.50 -3.01
CA ARG A 72 10.65 3.68 -2.37
C ARG A 72 11.00 2.43 -3.17
N MET A 73 10.02 1.78 -3.78
CA MET A 73 10.25 0.65 -4.69
C MET A 73 11.16 1.03 -5.84
N ALA A 74 10.86 2.16 -6.50
CA ALA A 74 11.64 2.65 -7.63
C ALA A 74 13.09 2.97 -7.23
N GLY A 75 13.27 3.65 -6.10
CA GLY A 75 14.60 3.93 -5.55
C GLY A 75 15.40 2.66 -5.22
N ALA A 76 14.77 1.67 -4.59
CA ALA A 76 15.40 0.40 -4.26
C ALA A 76 15.76 -0.42 -5.50
N ALA A 77 14.87 -0.47 -6.49
CA ALA A 77 15.10 -1.19 -7.73
C ALA A 77 16.26 -0.63 -8.55
N ALA A 78 16.40 0.71 -8.59
CA ALA A 78 17.46 1.37 -9.35
C ALA A 78 18.88 1.09 -8.82
N ALA A 79 19.01 0.72 -7.55
CA ALA A 79 20.29 0.54 -6.86
C ALA A 79 20.68 -0.93 -6.60
N ALA A 80 19.88 -1.91 -7.05
CA ALA A 80 20.03 -3.30 -6.65
C ALA A 80 20.23 -4.28 -7.84
N ASP A 81 21.09 -5.28 -7.64
CA ASP A 81 21.29 -6.37 -8.61
C ASP A 81 20.04 -7.25 -8.80
N LYS A 82 19.21 -7.34 -7.76
CA LYS A 82 17.90 -8.03 -7.77
C LYS A 82 16.78 -7.00 -7.62
N PRO A 83 16.43 -6.24 -8.68
CA PRO A 83 15.56 -5.07 -8.58
C PRO A 83 14.15 -5.39 -8.06
N VAL A 84 13.57 -6.52 -8.48
CA VAL A 84 12.23 -6.96 -8.04
C VAL A 84 12.21 -7.32 -6.56
N SER A 85 13.20 -8.09 -6.11
CA SER A 85 13.33 -8.47 -4.70
C SER A 85 13.52 -7.25 -3.81
N ALA A 86 14.43 -6.35 -4.20
CA ALA A 86 14.70 -5.11 -3.48
C ALA A 86 13.45 -4.22 -3.40
N ALA A 87 12.75 -4.01 -4.52
CA ALA A 87 11.52 -3.22 -4.57
C ALA A 87 10.47 -3.75 -3.58
N LEU A 88 10.16 -5.04 -3.63
CA LEU A 88 9.10 -5.62 -2.80
C LEU A 88 9.45 -5.67 -1.31
N LEU A 89 10.71 -5.96 -0.96
CA LEU A 89 11.13 -5.96 0.43
C LEU A 89 11.12 -4.54 1.02
N VAL A 90 11.60 -3.55 0.26
CA VAL A 90 11.53 -2.14 0.69
C VAL A 90 10.09 -1.64 0.75
N ALA A 91 9.23 -2.04 -0.17
CA ALA A 91 7.80 -1.74 -0.11
C ALA A 91 7.14 -2.31 1.16
N PHE A 92 7.49 -3.55 1.49
CA PHE A 92 7.01 -4.21 2.71
C PHE A 92 7.49 -3.46 3.95
N ASP A 93 8.79 -3.18 4.05
CA ASP A 93 9.40 -2.48 5.18
C ASP A 93 8.78 -1.08 5.35
N ALA A 94 8.49 -0.38 4.24
CA ALA A 94 7.83 0.91 4.26
C ALA A 94 6.37 0.83 4.77
N ALA A 95 5.59 -0.13 4.29
CA ALA A 95 4.20 -0.31 4.72
C ALA A 95 4.09 -0.65 6.22
N VAL A 96 5.02 -1.48 6.73
CA VAL A 96 5.14 -1.78 8.17
C VAL A 96 5.53 -0.53 8.95
N HIS A 97 6.55 0.19 8.49
CA HIS A 97 7.03 1.40 9.16
C HIS A 97 5.97 2.50 9.25
N PHE A 98 5.18 2.67 8.19
CA PHE A 98 4.08 3.63 8.15
C PHE A 98 2.82 3.16 8.90
N GLY A 99 2.74 1.89 9.30
CA GLY A 99 1.55 1.33 9.92
C GLY A 99 0.35 1.34 8.97
N VAL A 100 0.53 0.90 7.72
CA VAL A 100 -0.52 0.88 6.68
C VAL A 100 -0.66 -0.50 6.02
N CYS A 101 -0.38 -1.55 6.80
CA CYS A 101 -0.39 -2.92 6.31
C CYS A 101 -1.80 -3.32 5.86
N ARG A 102 -2.83 -3.03 6.65
CA ARG A 102 -4.23 -3.34 6.31
C ARG A 102 -4.69 -2.56 5.09
N ILE A 103 -4.44 -1.24 5.06
CA ILE A 103 -4.85 -0.38 3.94
C ILE A 103 -4.32 -0.90 2.59
N LEU A 104 -3.06 -1.36 2.57
CA LEU A 104 -2.41 -1.82 1.35
C LEU A 104 -2.65 -3.32 1.05
N ALA A 105 -2.94 -4.12 2.06
CA ALA A 105 -3.28 -5.55 1.92
C ALA A 105 -4.73 -5.79 1.50
N GLU A 106 -5.66 -4.88 1.81
CA GLU A 106 -7.07 -5.04 1.43
C GLU A 106 -7.27 -4.86 -0.08
N PRO A 107 -8.10 -5.68 -0.73
CA PRO A 107 -8.53 -5.38 -2.08
C PRO A 107 -9.25 -4.03 -2.09
N LEU A 108 -9.17 -3.32 -3.20
CA LEU A 108 -9.93 -2.09 -3.34
C LEU A 108 -11.42 -2.41 -3.46
N PRO A 109 -12.29 -1.55 -2.93
CA PRO A 109 -13.74 -1.66 -3.15
C PRO A 109 -14.15 -1.25 -4.58
N VAL A 110 -13.21 -0.90 -5.45
CA VAL A 110 -13.45 -0.53 -6.86
C VAL A 110 -12.35 -1.06 -7.77
N PRO A 111 -12.66 -1.46 -9.02
CA PRO A 111 -11.64 -1.79 -10.01
C PRO A 111 -10.78 -0.57 -10.33
N ARG A 112 -9.46 -0.69 -10.18
CA ARG A 112 -8.48 0.29 -10.68
C ARG A 112 -7.16 -0.40 -10.97
N GLU A 113 -6.30 0.26 -11.73
CA GLU A 113 -4.94 -0.23 -11.98
C GLU A 113 -4.15 -0.31 -10.66
N ASP A 114 -3.47 -1.42 -10.44
CA ASP A 114 -2.66 -1.64 -9.26
C ASP A 114 -1.27 -1.03 -9.44
N PRO A 115 -0.93 0.07 -8.74
CA PRO A 115 0.35 0.75 -8.96
C PRO A 115 1.55 -0.11 -8.58
N ILE A 116 1.40 -1.05 -7.63
CA ILE A 116 2.48 -1.99 -7.26
C ILE A 116 2.75 -2.93 -8.44
N ALA A 117 1.70 -3.49 -9.05
CA ALA A 117 1.83 -4.33 -10.24
C ALA A 117 2.37 -3.54 -11.44
N THR A 118 1.92 -2.29 -11.63
CA THR A 118 2.41 -1.41 -12.71
C THR A 118 3.91 -1.13 -12.57
N THR A 119 4.39 -0.84 -11.36
CA THR A 119 5.83 -0.69 -11.09
C THR A 119 6.58 -1.99 -11.35
N LEU A 120 6.08 -3.14 -10.89
CA LEU A 120 6.75 -4.43 -11.13
C LEU A 120 6.81 -4.79 -12.62
N ARG A 121 5.80 -4.41 -13.40
CA ARG A 121 5.75 -4.63 -14.84
C ARG A 121 6.86 -3.91 -15.59
N SER A 122 7.32 -2.76 -15.13
CA SER A 122 8.46 -2.05 -15.74
C SER A 122 9.81 -2.69 -15.39
N LEU A 123 9.89 -3.39 -14.25
CA LEU A 123 11.08 -4.10 -13.79
C LEU A 123 11.24 -5.51 -14.39
N LEU A 124 10.14 -6.09 -14.88
CA LEU A 124 10.10 -7.48 -15.33
C LEU A 124 10.18 -7.62 -16.87
N PRO A 125 10.80 -8.68 -17.40
CA PRO A 125 10.78 -8.96 -18.83
C PRO A 125 9.36 -9.18 -19.36
N LYS A 126 9.03 -8.62 -20.53
CA LYS A 126 7.70 -8.72 -21.17
C LYS A 126 7.14 -10.13 -21.35
N ARG A 127 8.01 -11.17 -21.34
CA ARG A 127 7.60 -12.58 -21.42
C ARG A 127 6.85 -13.05 -20.15
N LEU A 128 7.10 -12.43 -19.00
CA LEU A 128 6.50 -12.79 -17.72
C LEU A 128 5.22 -11.97 -17.46
N ARG A 129 4.24 -12.07 -18.36
CA ARG A 129 3.07 -11.16 -18.35
C ARG A 129 2.22 -11.20 -17.07
N ALA A 130 2.14 -12.35 -16.39
CA ALA A 130 1.36 -12.54 -15.17
C ALA A 130 2.17 -12.35 -13.88
N ALA A 131 3.50 -12.22 -13.98
CA ALA A 131 4.37 -12.12 -12.81
C ALA A 131 4.14 -10.83 -11.98
N PRO A 132 3.88 -9.65 -12.57
CA PRO A 132 3.62 -8.45 -11.77
C PRO A 132 2.45 -8.61 -10.80
N GLU A 133 1.34 -9.20 -11.27
CA GLU A 133 0.14 -9.42 -10.46
C GLU A 133 0.38 -10.48 -9.39
N ILE A 134 1.07 -11.58 -9.73
CA ILE A 134 1.41 -12.65 -8.78
C ILE A 134 2.33 -12.12 -7.66
N PHE A 135 3.33 -11.30 -8.02
CA PHE A 135 4.26 -10.72 -7.05
C PHE A 135 3.60 -9.64 -6.18
N ALA A 136 2.77 -8.78 -6.77
CA ALA A 136 1.97 -7.82 -6.00
C ALA A 136 1.01 -8.53 -5.04
N ALA A 137 0.36 -9.62 -5.47
CA ALA A 137 -0.48 -10.44 -4.60
C ALA A 137 0.32 -11.10 -3.47
N SER A 138 1.52 -11.62 -3.77
CA SER A 138 2.42 -12.22 -2.77
C SER A 138 2.87 -11.20 -1.72
N TRP A 139 3.18 -9.97 -2.15
CA TRP A 139 3.49 -8.86 -1.26
C TRP A 139 2.29 -8.47 -0.38
N ARG A 140 1.08 -8.38 -0.93
CA ARG A 140 -0.15 -8.14 -0.14
C ARG A 140 -0.43 -9.25 0.85
N ALA A 141 -0.19 -10.51 0.49
CA ALA A 141 -0.34 -11.64 1.38
C ALA A 141 0.63 -11.54 2.59
N ALA A 142 1.86 -11.06 2.36
CA ALA A 142 2.79 -10.81 3.45
C ALA A 142 2.30 -9.69 4.39
N LEU A 143 1.75 -8.60 3.86
CA LEU A 143 1.15 -7.54 4.68
C LEU A 143 -0.07 -8.04 5.46
N ARG A 144 -0.93 -8.86 4.82
CA ARG A 144 -2.08 -9.50 5.49
C ARG A 144 -1.63 -10.35 6.67
N ALA A 145 -0.57 -11.13 6.51
CA ALA A 145 -0.03 -11.93 7.61
C ALA A 145 0.34 -11.07 8.82
N VAL A 146 0.91 -9.88 8.61
CA VAL A 146 1.21 -8.92 9.70
C VAL A 146 -0.07 -8.44 10.37
N VAL A 147 -1.10 -8.10 9.59
CA VAL A 147 -2.42 -7.71 10.12
C VAL A 147 -3.05 -8.82 10.96
N ASP A 148 -2.82 -10.08 10.59
CA ASP A 148 -3.31 -11.27 11.28
C ASP A 148 -2.44 -11.68 12.49
N GLY A 149 -1.44 -10.87 12.84
CA GLY A 149 -0.61 -11.03 14.04
C GLY A 149 0.72 -11.76 13.84
N VAL A 150 1.09 -12.11 12.60
CA VAL A 150 2.42 -12.66 12.32
C VAL A 150 3.48 -11.56 12.52
N PRO A 151 4.58 -11.82 13.26
CA PRO A 151 5.66 -10.84 13.38
C PRO A 151 6.17 -10.37 12.02
N SER A 152 6.34 -9.07 11.83
CA SER A 152 6.75 -8.48 10.56
C SER A 152 8.07 -9.05 10.03
N ALA A 153 9.02 -9.34 10.92
CA ALA A 153 10.28 -10.00 10.56
C ALA A 153 10.07 -11.39 9.92
N THR A 154 9.11 -12.18 10.45
CA THR A 154 8.76 -13.50 9.92
C THR A 154 8.08 -13.39 8.56
N ALA A 155 7.09 -12.50 8.43
CA ALA A 155 6.41 -12.25 7.16
C ALA A 155 7.38 -11.75 6.07
N ARG A 156 8.30 -10.85 6.43
CA ARG A 156 9.38 -10.36 5.56
C ARG A 156 10.31 -11.48 5.10
N ALA A 157 10.73 -12.34 6.03
CA ALA A 157 11.61 -13.48 5.71
C ALA A 157 10.94 -14.46 4.74
N SER A 158 9.66 -14.77 4.93
CA SER A 158 8.87 -15.59 4.00
C SER A 158 8.75 -14.98 2.61
N LEU A 159 8.50 -13.67 2.53
CA LEU A 159 8.48 -12.94 1.26
C LEU A 159 9.85 -12.99 0.57
N SER A 160 10.94 -12.77 1.32
CA SER A 160 12.31 -12.87 0.78
C SER A 160 12.60 -14.26 0.22
N TYR A 161 12.22 -15.32 0.96
CA TYR A 161 12.43 -16.70 0.53
C TYR A 161 11.72 -17.01 -0.80
N LEU A 162 10.46 -16.58 -0.96
CA LEU A 162 9.71 -16.73 -2.21
C LEU A 162 10.40 -16.01 -3.38
N LEU A 163 10.89 -14.79 -3.15
CA LEU A 163 11.53 -13.97 -4.17
C LEU A 163 12.90 -14.51 -4.58
N ASP A 164 13.67 -15.06 -3.65
CA ASP A 164 14.95 -15.72 -3.95
C ASP A 164 14.77 -17.02 -4.74
N GLY A 165 13.68 -17.76 -4.49
CA GLY A 165 13.29 -18.94 -5.27
C GLY A 165 12.87 -18.58 -6.70
N ALA A 166 12.15 -17.48 -6.89
CA ALA A 166 11.71 -17.02 -8.22
C ALA A 166 12.86 -16.58 -9.15
N VAL A 167 13.99 -16.14 -8.57
CA VAL A 167 15.19 -15.72 -9.33
C VAL A 167 16.03 -16.93 -9.79
N ARG A 168 15.90 -18.09 -9.12
CA ARG A 168 16.55 -19.34 -9.53
C ARG A 168 15.72 -20.06 -10.60
N SER A 169 15.66 -19.52 -11.81
CA SER A 169 15.20 -20.30 -12.97
C SER A 169 16.17 -21.47 -13.21
N PRO A 170 15.68 -22.70 -13.50
CA PRO A 170 16.56 -23.84 -13.73
C PRO A 170 17.42 -23.58 -14.96
N ALA A 171 18.72 -23.78 -14.81
CA ALA A 171 19.63 -23.87 -15.94
C ALA A 171 19.07 -24.89 -16.95
N ARG A 172 19.07 -24.48 -18.22
CA ARG A 172 18.73 -25.27 -19.41
C ARG A 172 19.24 -26.71 -19.29
N ARG A 173 18.39 -27.67 -19.63
CA ARG A 173 18.82 -28.90 -20.29
C ARG A 173 18.36 -28.84 -21.73
#